data_AF-A0A2G5L586-F1
#
_entry.id   AF-A0A2G5L586-F1
#
_cell.length_a   1.000
_cell.length_b   1.000
_cell.length_c   1.000
_cell.angle_alpha   90.00
_cell.angle_beta   90.00
_cell.angle_gamma   90.00
#
_symmetry.space_group_name_H-M   'P 1'
#
loop_
_entity.id
_entity.type
_entity.pdbx_description
1 polymer ?
#
loop_
_entity_poly.entity_id
_entity_poly.type
_entity_poly.pdbx_seq_one_letter_code
_entity_poly.pdbx_strand_id
1 'polypeptide(L)'
;MTKKRKDAEQHGSDLLENPEALAQQISRTELFIEKNKTLVSIVLGIVAVAIAGFVFGRYYVDNQNESAQRDMFQAVYYFESDSLGLALNGDGNNYGFLEIIDNYGMTEAANIASYYAGATYLKLGDFDNALKYLKDFSASDYLIQSRTYSLIGDAYMEKGQFGEAASQYEKAAAHNANDQFSPTYLMKAAIANEKAGSTKDALDNYKSIVKDYNKSAVYQDAVKHVARLQGI
;
A
#
# COMPACT_ATOMS: atom_id res chain seq x y z
N MET A 1 14.11 6.35 -30.77
CA MET A 1 13.25 5.18 -30.42
C MET A 1 12.85 4.31 -31.64
N THR A 2 13.55 4.39 -32.78
CA THR A 2 12.99 3.91 -34.06
C THR A 2 13.70 2.71 -34.70
N LYS A 3 14.83 2.24 -34.14
CA LYS A 3 15.61 1.14 -34.73
C LYS A 3 15.14 -0.25 -34.24
N LYS A 4 15.02 -0.43 -32.92
CA LYS A 4 14.58 -1.69 -32.28
C LYS A 4 13.18 -2.19 -32.68
N ARG A 5 12.26 -1.30 -33.07
CA ARG A 5 10.91 -1.69 -33.51
C ARG A 5 10.90 -2.21 -34.95
N LYS A 6 11.69 -1.61 -35.84
CA LYS A 6 11.83 -2.08 -37.22
C LYS A 6 12.48 -3.46 -37.29
N ASP A 7 13.51 -3.70 -36.49
CA ASP A 7 14.23 -4.98 -36.51
C ASP A 7 13.35 -6.17 -36.06
N ALA A 8 12.42 -5.95 -35.12
CA ALA A 8 11.50 -6.98 -34.63
C ALA A 8 10.32 -7.25 -35.59
N GLU A 9 9.80 -6.21 -36.25
CA GLU A 9 8.75 -6.33 -37.27
C GLU A 9 9.29 -7.03 -38.55
N GLN A 10 10.54 -6.73 -38.93
CA GLN A 10 11.19 -7.32 -40.10
C GLN A 10 11.57 -8.79 -39.88
N HIS A 11 12.04 -9.15 -38.67
CA HIS A 11 12.26 -10.55 -38.31
C HIS A 11 10.96 -11.37 -38.22
N GLY A 12 9.86 -10.75 -37.77
CA GLY A 12 8.55 -11.39 -37.74
C GLY A 12 7.96 -11.61 -39.14
N SER A 13 8.16 -10.68 -40.07
CA SER A 13 7.70 -10.82 -41.46
C SER A 13 8.52 -11.83 -42.26
N ASP A 14 9.86 -11.85 -42.11
CA ASP A 14 10.74 -12.80 -42.80
C ASP A 14 10.48 -14.26 -42.40
N LEU A 15 10.03 -14.48 -41.17
CA LEU A 15 9.60 -15.81 -40.68
C LEU A 15 8.28 -16.25 -41.31
N LEU A 16 7.33 -15.33 -41.52
CA LEU A 16 6.00 -15.64 -42.06
C LEU A 16 5.98 -15.77 -43.59
N GLU A 17 6.91 -15.11 -44.28
CA GLU A 17 7.01 -15.14 -45.75
C GLU A 17 7.83 -16.32 -46.29
N ASN A 18 8.63 -16.99 -45.45
CA ASN A 18 9.47 -18.11 -45.86
C ASN A 18 9.10 -19.43 -45.15
N PRO A 19 8.32 -20.31 -45.80
CA PRO A 19 7.90 -21.59 -45.22
C PRO A 19 9.08 -22.53 -44.91
N GLU A 20 10.21 -22.39 -45.61
CA GLU A 20 11.42 -23.17 -45.36
C GLU A 20 12.13 -22.72 -44.07
N ALA A 21 12.13 -21.40 -43.79
CA ALA A 21 12.68 -20.86 -42.55
C ALA A 21 11.86 -21.26 -41.32
N LEU A 22 10.53 -21.26 -41.43
CA LEU A 22 9.61 -21.82 -40.44
C LEU A 22 9.86 -23.31 -40.21
N ALA A 23 9.90 -24.11 -41.28
CA ALA A 23 10.14 -25.54 -41.20
C ALA A 23 11.51 -25.86 -40.57
N GLN A 24 12.54 -25.08 -40.87
CA GLN A 24 13.86 -25.25 -40.30
C GLN A 24 13.92 -24.90 -38.80
N GLN A 25 13.19 -23.87 -38.35
CA GLN A 25 13.10 -23.56 -36.92
C GLN A 25 12.28 -24.59 -36.14
N ILE A 26 11.19 -25.08 -36.72
CA ILE A 26 10.37 -26.16 -36.16
C ILE A 26 11.22 -27.43 -36.04
N SER A 27 11.91 -27.83 -37.10
CA SER A 27 12.80 -28.99 -37.12
C SER A 27 13.93 -28.89 -36.09
N ARG A 28 14.54 -27.71 -35.90
CA ARG A 28 15.56 -27.49 -34.86
C ARG A 28 14.99 -27.60 -33.45
N THR A 29 13.76 -27.14 -33.25
CA THR A 29 13.05 -27.23 -31.95
C THR A 29 12.67 -28.68 -31.65
N GLU A 30 12.17 -29.41 -32.65
CA GLU A 30 11.86 -30.84 -32.56
C GLU A 30 13.12 -31.65 -32.25
N LEU A 31 14.22 -31.45 -32.98
CA LEU A 31 15.49 -32.12 -32.72
C LEU A 31 16.05 -31.81 -31.32
N PHE A 32 15.87 -30.58 -30.83
CA PHE A 32 16.28 -30.21 -29.47
C PHE A 32 15.43 -30.91 -28.41
N ILE A 33 14.10 -30.93 -28.58
CA ILE A 33 13.16 -31.61 -27.67
C ILE A 33 13.42 -33.11 -27.68
N GLU A 34 13.64 -33.72 -28.85
CA GLU A 34 13.90 -35.15 -28.97
C GLU A 34 15.25 -35.52 -28.35
N LYS A 35 16.30 -34.74 -28.61
CA LYS A 35 17.64 -34.95 -28.02
C LYS A 35 17.67 -34.74 -26.50
N ASN A 36 16.81 -33.88 -25.96
CA ASN A 36 16.76 -33.55 -24.54
C ASN A 36 15.45 -33.98 -23.87
N LYS A 37 14.75 -34.98 -24.41
CA LYS A 37 13.37 -35.33 -24.02
C LYS A 37 13.18 -35.51 -22.52
N THR A 38 14.14 -36.14 -21.85
CA THR A 38 14.13 -36.33 -20.39
C THR A 38 14.28 -35.02 -19.62
N LEU A 39 15.18 -34.14 -20.05
CA LEU A 39 15.38 -32.84 -19.41
C LEU A 39 14.16 -31.94 -19.63
N VAL A 40 13.64 -31.91 -20.86
CA VAL A 40 12.42 -31.15 -21.19
C VAL A 40 11.22 -31.67 -20.41
N SER A 41 11.03 -32.98 -20.28
CA SER A 41 9.93 -33.54 -19.49
C SER A 41 10.06 -33.26 -17.99
N ILE A 42 11.28 -33.31 -17.44
CA ILE A 42 11.54 -32.93 -16.04
C ILE A 42 11.22 -31.44 -15.83
N VAL A 43 11.71 -30.56 -16.71
CA VAL A 43 11.45 -29.11 -16.60
C VAL A 43 9.96 -28.82 -16.71
N LEU A 44 9.26 -29.42 -17.68
CA LEU A 44 7.81 -29.28 -17.82
C LEU A 44 7.06 -29.82 -16.60
N GLY A 45 7.50 -30.94 -16.02
CA GLY A 45 6.94 -31.49 -14.79
C GLY A 45 7.10 -30.53 -13.60
N ILE A 46 8.28 -29.94 -13.43
CA ILE A 46 8.56 -28.94 -12.39
C ILE A 46 7.67 -27.70 -12.58
N VAL A 47 7.59 -27.19 -13.81
CA VAL A 47 6.74 -26.03 -14.14
C VAL A 47 5.26 -26.34 -13.86
N ALA A 48 4.77 -27.52 -14.23
CA ALA A 48 3.40 -27.93 -13.96
C ALA A 48 3.09 -28.01 -12.46
N VAL A 49 3.99 -28.60 -11.66
CA VAL A 49 3.86 -28.64 -10.20
C VAL A 49 3.89 -27.25 -9.59
N ALA A 50 4.77 -26.35 -10.06
CA ALA A 50 4.83 -24.97 -9.60
C ALA A 50 3.53 -24.20 -9.89
N ILE A 51 2.96 -24.35 -11.09
CA ILE A 51 1.68 -23.74 -11.46
C ILE A 51 0.54 -24.31 -10.60
N ALA A 52 0.47 -25.63 -10.43
CA ALA A 52 -0.56 -26.27 -9.61
C ALA A 52 -0.47 -25.81 -8.15
N GLY A 53 0.74 -25.74 -7.58
CA GLY A 53 0.98 -25.21 -6.25
C GLY A 53 0.57 -23.75 -6.11
N PHE A 54 0.87 -22.91 -7.11
CA PHE A 54 0.45 -21.51 -7.13
C PHE A 54 -1.08 -21.37 -7.15
N VAL A 55 -1.77 -22.11 -8.02
CA VAL A 55 -3.24 -22.06 -8.13
C VAL A 55 -3.90 -22.55 -6.85
N PHE A 56 -3.44 -23.68 -6.31
CA PHE A 56 -3.97 -24.23 -5.05
C PHE A 56 -3.73 -23.29 -3.87
N GLY A 57 -2.52 -22.74 -3.76
CA GLY A 57 -2.18 -21.77 -2.72
C GLY A 57 -3.05 -20.52 -2.79
N ARG A 58 -3.29 -19.98 -4.00
CA ARG A 58 -4.17 -18.83 -4.19
C ARG A 58 -5.61 -19.14 -3.78
N TYR A 59 -6.16 -20.27 -4.25
CA TYR A 59 -7.51 -20.69 -3.88
C TYR A 59 -7.68 -20.86 -2.36
N TYR A 60 -6.68 -21.43 -1.69
CA TYR A 60 -6.69 -21.57 -0.23
C TYR A 60 -6.70 -20.20 0.48
N VAL A 61 -5.85 -19.26 0.06
CA VAL A 61 -5.82 -17.91 0.63
C VAL A 61 -7.12 -17.16 0.35
N ASP A 62 -7.69 -17.27 -0.85
CA ASP A 62 -8.96 -16.62 -1.21
C ASP A 62 -10.12 -17.12 -0.33
N ASN A 63 -10.21 -18.43 -0.09
CA ASN A 63 -11.22 -19.03 0.80
C ASN A 63 -11.03 -18.62 2.27
N GLN A 64 -9.78 -18.54 2.75
CA GLN A 64 -9.49 -17.99 4.08
C GLN A 64 -9.86 -16.51 4.16
N ASN A 65 -9.62 -15.74 3.11
CA ASN A 65 -9.94 -14.33 3.06
C ASN A 65 -11.45 -14.08 3.17
N GLU A 66 -12.29 -14.86 2.49
CA GLU A 66 -13.74 -14.77 2.64
C GLU A 66 -14.20 -15.08 4.08
N SER A 67 -13.55 -16.03 4.75
CA SER A 67 -13.87 -16.38 6.15
C SER A 67 -13.44 -15.28 7.11
N ALA A 68 -12.22 -14.77 6.93
CA ALA A 68 -11.68 -13.65 7.69
C ALA A 68 -12.53 -12.39 7.56
N GLN A 69 -13.05 -12.08 6.37
CA GLN A 69 -13.96 -10.94 6.17
C GLN A 69 -15.26 -11.08 6.96
N ARG A 70 -15.83 -12.29 7.03
CA ARG A 70 -17.02 -12.55 7.84
C ARG A 70 -16.73 -12.41 9.34
N ASP A 71 -15.63 -13.00 9.80
CA ASP A 71 -15.25 -12.97 11.22
C ASP A 71 -14.88 -11.55 11.68
N MET A 72 -14.29 -10.73 10.79
CA MET A 72 -13.90 -9.34 11.08
C MET A 72 -15.09 -8.39 11.21
N PHE A 73 -16.27 -8.75 10.70
CA PHE A 73 -17.44 -7.86 10.68
C PHE A 73 -17.80 -7.32 12.08
N GLN A 74 -17.78 -8.19 13.09
CA GLN A 74 -18.12 -7.79 14.46
C GLN A 74 -17.05 -6.87 15.09
N ALA A 75 -15.77 -7.11 14.80
CA ALA A 75 -14.68 -6.25 15.26
C ALA A 75 -14.80 -4.82 14.68
N VAL A 76 -15.19 -4.69 13.40
CA VAL A 76 -15.46 -3.39 12.78
C VAL A 76 -16.63 -2.69 13.47
N TYR A 77 -17.71 -3.40 13.79
CA TYR A 77 -18.82 -2.82 14.55
C TYR A 77 -18.38 -2.32 15.94
N TYR A 78 -17.55 -3.08 16.65
CA TYR A 78 -16.98 -2.62 17.93
C TYR A 78 -16.11 -1.37 17.76
N PHE A 79 -15.30 -1.30 16.70
CA PHE A 79 -14.50 -0.12 16.39
C PHE A 79 -15.36 1.11 16.13
N GLU A 80 -16.40 0.97 15.32
CA GLU A 80 -17.32 2.07 14.97
C GLU A 80 -18.16 2.55 16.16
N SER A 81 -18.46 1.65 17.10
CA SER A 81 -19.14 1.97 18.36
C SER A 81 -18.18 2.40 19.49
N ASP A 82 -16.91 2.65 19.17
CA ASP A 82 -15.84 3.05 20.11
C ASP A 82 -15.60 2.05 21.27
N SER A 83 -16.03 0.80 21.09
CA SER A 83 -15.76 -0.32 21.99
C SER A 83 -14.39 -0.93 21.73
N LEU A 84 -13.34 -0.12 21.89
CA LEU A 84 -11.98 -0.38 21.39
C LEU A 84 -11.35 -1.67 21.94
N GLY A 85 -11.62 -2.01 23.21
CA GLY A 85 -11.14 -3.26 23.81
C GLY A 85 -11.73 -4.51 23.16
N LEU A 86 -13.03 -4.47 22.84
CA LEU A 86 -13.71 -5.56 22.12
C LEU A 86 -13.28 -5.60 20.65
N ALA A 87 -13.05 -4.44 20.04
CA ALA A 87 -12.56 -4.36 18.67
C ALA A 87 -11.20 -5.04 18.50
N LEU A 88 -10.28 -4.87 19.46
CA LEU A 88 -8.97 -5.53 19.44
C LEU A 88 -9.02 -7.01 19.80
N ASN A 89 -9.70 -7.34 20.90
CA ASN A 89 -9.57 -8.66 21.55
C ASN A 89 -10.75 -9.60 21.30
N GLY A 90 -11.85 -9.10 20.73
CA GLY A 90 -13.09 -9.85 20.62
C GLY A 90 -13.86 -9.90 21.94
N ASP A 91 -14.97 -10.64 21.91
CA ASP A 91 -15.87 -10.85 23.07
C ASP A 91 -15.88 -12.32 23.55
N GLY A 92 -15.00 -13.15 22.99
CA GLY A 92 -14.90 -14.60 23.25
C GLY A 92 -15.80 -15.46 22.37
N ASN A 93 -16.79 -14.88 21.69
CA ASN A 93 -17.59 -15.56 20.65
C ASN A 93 -17.20 -15.10 19.25
N ASN A 94 -16.82 -13.83 19.12
CA ASN A 94 -16.41 -13.17 17.89
C ASN A 94 -14.96 -12.72 18.01
N TYR A 95 -14.21 -12.88 16.93
CA TYR A 95 -12.82 -12.47 16.86
C TYR A 95 -12.67 -10.95 16.90
N GLY A 96 -11.64 -10.48 17.60
CA GLY A 96 -11.13 -9.12 17.47
C GLY A 96 -10.10 -9.03 16.36
N PHE A 97 -9.67 -7.80 16.01
CA PHE A 97 -8.69 -7.59 14.95
C PHE A 97 -7.38 -8.36 15.18
N LEU A 98 -6.91 -8.51 16.42
CA LEU A 98 -5.68 -9.24 16.71
C LEU A 98 -5.79 -10.72 16.34
N GLU A 99 -6.92 -11.35 16.67
CA GLU A 99 -7.17 -12.74 16.34
C GLU A 99 -7.37 -12.95 14.83
N ILE A 100 -7.98 -11.98 14.13
CA ILE A 100 -8.05 -11.99 12.67
C ILE A 100 -6.65 -11.94 12.03
N ILE A 101 -5.77 -11.08 12.53
CA ILE A 101 -4.38 -10.96 12.05
C ILE A 101 -3.62 -12.27 12.26
N ASP A 102 -3.72 -12.85 13.45
CA ASP A 102 -2.97 -14.05 13.83
C ASP A 102 -3.47 -15.30 13.07
N ASN A 103 -4.80 -15.47 12.93
CA ASN A 103 -5.39 -16.65 12.30
C ASN A 103 -5.40 -16.57 10.77
N TYR A 104 -5.48 -15.36 10.19
CA TYR A 104 -5.67 -15.16 8.76
C TYR A 104 -4.56 -14.33 8.10
N GLY A 105 -3.35 -14.29 8.67
CA GLY A 105 -2.28 -13.35 8.30
C GLY A 105 -1.84 -13.29 6.83
N MET A 106 -2.18 -14.28 5.99
CA MET A 106 -1.90 -14.24 4.55
C MET A 106 -3.02 -13.59 3.71
N THR A 107 -4.11 -13.15 4.35
CA THR A 107 -5.31 -12.65 3.67
C THR A 107 -5.35 -11.13 3.62
N GLU A 108 -6.09 -10.59 2.64
CA GLU A 108 -6.34 -9.14 2.54
C GLU A 108 -7.16 -8.64 3.75
N ALA A 109 -8.06 -9.49 4.28
CA ALA A 109 -8.81 -9.19 5.49
C ALA A 109 -7.89 -8.99 6.71
N ALA A 110 -6.87 -9.83 6.88
CA ALA A 110 -5.89 -9.65 7.95
C ALA A 110 -5.06 -8.37 7.75
N ASN A 111 -4.71 -8.03 6.52
CA ASN A 111 -4.09 -6.75 6.20
C ASN A 111 -4.99 -5.59 6.64
N ILE A 112 -6.27 -5.59 6.26
CA ILE A 112 -7.25 -4.59 6.72
C ILE A 112 -7.39 -4.57 8.25
N ALA A 113 -7.38 -5.73 8.89
CA ALA A 113 -7.42 -5.84 10.35
C ALA A 113 -6.20 -5.17 11.01
N SER A 114 -4.99 -5.24 10.41
CA SER A 114 -3.82 -4.50 10.89
C SER A 114 -4.03 -2.99 10.85
N TYR A 115 -4.65 -2.45 9.80
CA TYR A 115 -5.01 -1.03 9.76
C TYR A 115 -5.96 -0.65 10.91
N TYR A 116 -7.02 -1.45 11.13
CA TYR A 116 -7.97 -1.17 12.21
C TYR A 116 -7.37 -1.37 13.59
N ALA A 117 -6.55 -2.40 13.81
CA ALA A 117 -5.82 -2.61 15.06
C ALA A 117 -4.93 -1.40 15.36
N GLY A 118 -4.15 -0.96 14.36
CA GLY A 118 -3.30 0.22 14.48
C GLY A 118 -4.06 1.50 14.80
N ALA A 119 -5.18 1.75 14.11
CA ALA A 119 -6.06 2.88 14.40
C ALA A 119 -6.71 2.79 15.80
N THR A 120 -7.01 1.57 16.26
CA THR A 120 -7.57 1.32 17.60
C THR A 120 -6.54 1.60 18.69
N TYR A 121 -5.31 1.13 18.52
CA TYR A 121 -4.22 1.43 19.44
C TYR A 121 -3.89 2.92 19.49
N LEU A 122 -3.95 3.62 18.34
CA LEU A 122 -3.80 5.07 18.30
C LEU A 122 -4.84 5.78 19.17
N LYS A 123 -6.12 5.38 19.06
CA LYS A 123 -7.21 5.90 19.90
C LYS A 123 -7.02 5.59 21.39
N LEU A 124 -6.42 4.45 21.72
CA LEU A 124 -6.09 4.06 23.10
C LEU A 124 -4.85 4.77 23.67
N GLY A 125 -4.11 5.52 22.85
CA GLY A 125 -2.86 6.16 23.24
C GLY A 125 -1.65 5.23 23.29
N ASP A 126 -1.80 3.99 22.81
CA ASP A 126 -0.69 3.04 22.68
C ASP A 126 -0.01 3.23 21.33
N PHE A 127 0.86 4.24 21.27
CA PHE A 127 1.48 4.67 20.02
C PHE A 127 2.48 3.67 19.47
N ASP A 128 3.08 2.82 20.32
CA ASP A 128 4.02 1.79 19.88
C ASP A 128 3.30 0.67 19.12
N ASN A 129 2.21 0.16 19.67
CA ASN A 129 1.39 -0.81 18.96
C ASN A 129 0.69 -0.19 17.74
N ALA A 130 0.25 1.08 17.83
CA ALA A 130 -0.29 1.78 16.67
C ALA A 130 0.71 1.78 15.50
N LEU A 131 1.96 2.17 15.75
CA LEU A 131 3.02 2.18 14.74
C LEU A 131 3.34 0.78 14.20
N LYS A 132 3.34 -0.26 15.05
CA LYS A 132 3.54 -1.64 14.64
C LYS A 132 2.50 -2.05 13.59
N TYR A 133 1.22 -2.00 13.95
CA TYR A 133 0.15 -2.51 13.09
C TYR A 133 -0.12 -1.61 11.87
N LEU A 134 0.00 -0.28 11.99
CA LEU A 134 -0.17 0.62 10.84
C LEU A 134 0.95 0.46 9.80
N LYS A 135 2.17 0.09 10.21
CA LYS A 135 3.28 -0.14 9.28
C LYS A 135 3.22 -1.50 8.59
N ASP A 136 2.61 -2.49 9.24
CA ASP A 136 2.38 -3.81 8.66
C ASP A 136 1.26 -3.76 7.60
N PHE A 137 0.37 -2.76 7.67
CA PHE A 137 -0.64 -2.53 6.64
C PHE A 137 -0.03 -1.95 5.35
N SER A 138 -0.44 -2.51 4.21
CA SER A 138 -0.24 -1.88 2.91
C SER A 138 -1.44 -2.10 2.01
N ALA A 139 -1.87 -1.06 1.29
CA ALA A 139 -2.94 -1.19 0.32
C ALA A 139 -2.52 -0.61 -1.04
N SER A 140 -2.97 -1.29 -2.09
CA SER A 140 -2.99 -0.72 -3.44
C SER A 140 -4.10 0.33 -3.58
N ASP A 141 -5.14 0.27 -2.74
CA ASP A 141 -6.19 1.29 -2.64
C ASP A 141 -5.62 2.61 -2.09
N TYR A 142 -5.76 3.62 -2.93
CA TYR A 142 -5.09 4.90 -2.85
C TYR A 142 -5.48 5.77 -1.65
N LEU A 143 -6.69 5.62 -1.10
CA LEU A 143 -7.18 6.52 -0.05
C LEU A 143 -6.84 6.02 1.35
N ILE A 144 -6.99 4.71 1.59
CA ILE A 144 -6.69 4.13 2.90
C ILE A 144 -5.18 4.22 3.17
N GLN A 145 -4.33 3.99 2.16
CA GLN A 145 -2.87 4.10 2.33
C GLN A 145 -2.40 5.51 2.74
N SER A 146 -2.93 6.58 2.12
CA SER A 146 -2.63 7.96 2.54
C SER A 146 -3.11 8.23 3.95
N ARG A 147 -4.28 7.72 4.33
CA ARG A 147 -4.78 7.82 5.70
C ARG A 147 -3.87 7.09 6.68
N THR A 148 -3.39 5.90 6.36
CA THR A 148 -2.43 5.15 7.18
C THR A 148 -1.16 5.95 7.42
N TYR A 149 -0.56 6.56 6.39
CA TYR A 149 0.59 7.45 6.58
C TYR A 149 0.27 8.61 7.51
N SER A 150 -0.92 9.22 7.40
CA SER A 150 -1.35 10.26 8.33
C SER A 150 -1.45 9.74 9.77
N LEU A 151 -2.03 8.56 10.00
CA LEU A 151 -2.17 7.97 11.34
C LEU A 151 -0.81 7.57 11.95
N ILE A 152 0.14 7.11 11.13
CA ILE A 152 1.53 6.88 11.55
C ILE A 152 2.16 8.22 11.96
N GLY A 153 1.91 9.29 11.20
CA GLY A 153 2.30 10.64 11.54
C GLY A 153 1.69 11.11 12.88
N ASP A 154 0.42 10.80 13.13
CA ASP A 154 -0.26 11.10 14.39
C ASP A 154 0.41 10.40 15.57
N ALA A 155 0.70 9.10 15.44
CA ALA A 155 1.42 8.36 16.48
C ALA A 155 2.80 8.98 16.76
N TYR A 156 3.54 9.39 15.73
CA TYR A 156 4.82 10.07 15.91
C TYR A 156 4.69 11.45 16.55
N MET A 157 3.64 12.22 16.23
CA MET A 157 3.37 13.51 16.86
C MET A 157 3.17 13.36 18.37
N GLU A 158 2.35 12.40 18.78
CA GLU A 158 2.06 12.17 20.21
C GLU A 158 3.29 11.67 20.98
N LYS A 159 4.20 10.97 20.30
CA LYS A 159 5.49 10.56 20.86
C LYS A 159 6.54 11.69 20.90
N GLY A 160 6.23 12.89 20.39
CA GLY A 160 7.17 14.00 20.28
C GLY A 160 8.22 13.84 19.17
N GLN A 161 8.05 12.86 18.29
CA GLN A 161 8.94 12.55 17.16
C GLN A 161 8.52 13.37 15.93
N PHE A 162 8.67 14.69 16.04
CA PHE A 162 8.05 15.63 15.10
C PHE A 162 8.62 15.55 13.67
N GLY A 163 9.90 15.22 13.50
CA GLY A 163 10.50 15.05 12.17
C GLY A 163 9.96 13.83 11.44
N GLU A 164 9.86 12.70 12.13
CA GLU A 164 9.24 11.48 11.59
C GLU A 164 7.76 11.70 11.28
N ALA A 165 7.04 12.43 12.14
CA ALA A 165 5.66 12.81 11.88
C ALA A 165 5.51 13.62 10.58
N ALA A 166 6.32 14.67 10.42
CA ALA A 166 6.31 15.51 9.22
C ALA A 166 6.53 14.67 7.95
N SER A 167 7.53 13.79 7.97
CA SER A 167 7.82 12.90 6.84
C SER A 167 6.63 12.01 6.46
N GLN A 168 5.89 11.49 7.45
CA GLN A 168 4.72 10.64 7.19
C GLN A 168 3.53 11.44 6.66
N TYR A 169 3.32 12.66 7.15
CA TYR A 169 2.30 13.55 6.59
C TYR A 169 2.61 14.01 5.17
N GLU A 170 3.87 14.27 4.84
CA GLU A 170 4.29 14.60 3.48
C GLU A 170 4.08 13.42 2.53
N LYS A 171 4.40 12.19 2.98
CA LYS A 171 4.06 10.97 2.24
C LYS A 171 2.56 10.82 2.04
N ALA A 172 1.75 11.09 3.07
CA ALA A 172 0.29 11.08 2.98
C ALA A 172 -0.22 12.09 1.94
N ALA A 173 0.34 13.30 1.94
CA ALA A 173 -0.06 14.37 1.01
C ALA A 173 0.32 14.05 -0.44
N ALA A 174 1.47 13.43 -0.66
CA ALA A 174 2.00 13.10 -1.98
C ALA A 174 1.42 11.80 -2.56
N HIS A 175 1.00 10.85 -1.72
CA HIS A 175 0.38 9.61 -2.16
C HIS A 175 -1.02 9.91 -2.71
N ASN A 176 -1.15 9.89 -4.03
CA ASN A 176 -2.37 10.23 -4.78
C ASN A 176 -2.90 11.62 -4.41
N ALA A 177 -2.06 12.62 -4.63
CA ALA A 177 -2.36 14.01 -4.30
C ALA A 177 -3.71 14.46 -4.87
N ASN A 178 -4.54 15.06 -4.02
CA ASN A 178 -5.88 15.51 -4.36
C ASN A 178 -6.35 16.67 -3.47
N ASP A 179 -7.27 17.46 -3.99
CA ASP A 179 -7.75 18.70 -3.35
C ASP A 179 -8.48 18.47 -2.02
N GLN A 180 -9.00 17.26 -1.80
CA GLN A 180 -9.80 16.94 -0.62
C GLN A 180 -8.94 16.63 0.61
N PHE A 181 -7.85 15.88 0.44
CA PHE A 181 -7.08 15.33 1.56
C PHE A 181 -5.66 15.89 1.66
N SER A 182 -4.96 16.08 0.54
CA SER A 182 -3.58 16.56 0.52
C SER A 182 -3.35 17.86 1.28
N PRO A 183 -4.18 18.92 1.16
CA PRO A 183 -3.92 20.16 1.90
C PRO A 183 -3.98 19.98 3.42
N THR A 184 -4.86 19.11 3.92
CA THR A 184 -4.94 18.79 5.35
C THR A 184 -3.69 18.04 5.82
N TYR A 185 -3.17 17.11 5.03
CA TYR A 185 -1.92 16.42 5.36
C TYR A 185 -0.71 17.35 5.29
N LEU A 186 -0.62 18.25 4.30
CA LEU A 186 0.41 19.29 4.25
C LEU A 186 0.34 20.24 5.45
N MET A 187 -0.87 20.57 5.92
CA MET A 187 -1.06 21.39 7.12
C MET A 187 -0.47 20.69 8.36
N LYS A 188 -0.77 19.39 8.54
CA LYS A 188 -0.20 18.58 9.63
C LYS A 188 1.33 18.47 9.51
N ALA A 189 1.86 18.26 8.29
CA ALA A 189 3.29 18.23 8.03
C ALA A 189 3.98 19.55 8.41
N ALA A 190 3.38 20.68 8.05
CA ALA A 190 3.92 21.99 8.35
C ALA A 190 3.96 22.25 9.87
N ILE A 191 2.89 21.92 10.60
CA ILE A 191 2.84 22.02 12.07
C ILE A 191 3.89 21.11 12.73
N ALA A 192 4.06 19.89 12.22
CA ALA A 192 5.09 18.96 12.69
C ALA A 192 6.50 19.52 12.44
N ASN A 193 6.76 20.08 11.26
CA ASN A 193 8.04 20.72 10.92
C ASN A 193 8.32 21.95 11.81
N GLU A 194 7.31 22.75 12.15
CA GLU A 194 7.50 23.86 13.12
C GLU A 194 7.93 23.34 14.49
N LYS A 195 7.27 22.28 14.99
CA LYS A 195 7.63 21.65 16.28
C LYS A 195 9.01 20.98 16.24
N ALA A 196 9.44 20.49 15.09
CA ALA A 196 10.79 19.96 14.86
C ALA A 196 11.86 21.06 14.76
N GLY A 197 11.47 22.35 14.69
CA GLY A 197 12.39 23.46 14.46
C GLY A 197 12.75 23.69 12.98
N SER A 198 12.17 22.92 12.07
CA SER A 198 12.37 23.01 10.62
C SER A 198 11.46 24.08 9.99
N THR A 199 11.67 25.36 10.36
CA THR A 199 10.86 26.50 9.89
C THR A 199 10.80 26.61 8.37
N LYS A 200 11.90 26.27 7.68
CA LYS A 200 11.95 26.28 6.21
C LYS A 200 10.96 25.28 5.60
N ASP A 201 11.01 24.03 6.06
CA ASP A 201 10.17 22.96 5.52
C ASP A 201 8.69 23.19 5.88
N ALA A 202 8.43 23.75 7.08
CA ALA A 202 7.10 24.21 7.45
C ALA A 202 6.57 25.28 6.48
N LEU A 203 7.38 26.30 6.20
CA LEU A 203 7.01 27.37 5.26
C LEU A 203 6.76 26.84 3.85
N ASP A 204 7.59 25.90 3.38
CA ASP A 204 7.44 25.28 2.06
C ASP A 204 6.14 24.46 1.96
N ASN A 205 5.76 23.73 3.02
CA ASN A 205 4.48 23.02 3.09
C ASN A 205 3.28 23.98 3.11
N TYR A 206 3.30 25.05 3.92
CA TYR A 206 2.22 26.05 3.91
C TYR A 206 2.07 26.75 2.55
N LYS A 207 3.19 27.10 1.91
CA LYS A 207 3.18 27.70 0.56
C LYS A 207 2.59 26.77 -0.49
N SER A 208 2.86 25.47 -0.39
CA SER A 208 2.23 24.48 -1.26
C SER A 208 0.69 24.51 -1.13
N ILE A 209 0.17 24.61 0.10
CA ILE A 209 -1.28 24.79 0.34
C ILE A 209 -1.81 26.06 -0.32
N VAL A 210 -1.13 27.20 -0.10
CA VAL A 210 -1.56 28.50 -0.64
C VAL A 210 -1.56 28.52 -2.17
N LYS A 211 -0.55 27.89 -2.78
CA LYS A 211 -0.37 27.89 -4.23
C LYS A 211 -1.30 26.91 -4.92
N ASP A 212 -1.36 25.68 -4.45
CA ASP A 212 -1.96 24.58 -5.19
C ASP A 212 -3.38 24.21 -4.68
N TYR A 213 -3.76 24.61 -3.46
CA TYR A 213 -5.02 24.19 -2.80
C TYR A 213 -5.86 25.37 -2.26
N ASN A 214 -6.06 26.39 -3.09
CA ASN A 214 -6.71 27.65 -2.67
C ASN A 214 -8.21 27.56 -2.31
N LYS A 215 -8.87 26.44 -2.59
CA LYS A 215 -10.26 26.17 -2.20
C LYS A 215 -10.38 25.27 -0.95
N SER A 216 -9.25 24.81 -0.41
CA SER A 216 -9.25 23.91 0.74
C SER A 216 -9.69 24.63 2.02
N ALA A 217 -10.28 23.89 2.95
CA ALA A 217 -10.71 24.44 4.25
C ALA A 217 -9.55 25.03 5.07
N VAL A 218 -8.33 24.54 4.85
CA VAL A 218 -7.11 24.97 5.56
C VAL A 218 -6.35 26.11 4.87
N TYR A 219 -6.83 26.60 3.71
CA TYR A 219 -6.14 27.63 2.94
C TYR A 219 -5.91 28.92 3.74
N GLN A 220 -6.94 29.44 4.39
CA GLN A 220 -6.86 30.70 5.14
C GLN A 220 -5.88 30.60 6.30
N ASP A 221 -5.81 29.45 6.96
CA ASP A 221 -4.83 29.23 8.03
C ASP A 221 -3.42 29.13 7.46
N ALA A 222 -3.22 28.42 6.34
CA ALA A 222 -1.92 28.38 5.68
C ALA A 222 -1.40 29.78 5.31
N VAL A 223 -2.25 30.67 4.80
CA VAL A 223 -1.89 32.08 4.52
C VAL A 223 -1.40 32.79 5.79
N LYS A 224 -2.12 32.64 6.91
CA LYS A 224 -1.71 33.25 8.20
C LYS A 224 -0.36 32.69 8.67
N HIS A 225 -0.15 31.39 8.56
CA HIS A 225 1.13 30.77 8.94
C HIS A 225 2.28 31.23 8.04
N VAL A 226 2.08 31.36 6.73
CA VAL A 226 3.07 31.93 5.81
C VAL A 226 3.44 33.36 6.23
N ALA A 227 2.44 34.22 6.47
CA ALA A 227 2.67 35.60 6.88
C ALA A 227 3.46 35.69 8.18
N ARG A 228 3.04 34.93 9.21
CA ARG A 228 3.73 34.85 10.50
C ARG A 228 5.18 34.41 10.37
N LEU A 229 5.46 33.35 9.60
CA LEU A 229 6.81 32.81 9.45
C LEU A 229 7.72 33.71 8.59
N GLN A 230 7.14 34.56 7.73
CA GLN A 230 7.87 35.55 6.95
C GLN A 230 8.01 36.91 7.66
N GLY A 231 7.29 37.13 8.77
CA GLY A 231 7.30 38.38 9.51
C GLY A 231 6.59 39.53 8.78
N ILE A 232 5.52 39.23 8.04
CA ILE A 232 4.72 40.18 7.25
C ILE A 232 3.29 40.29 7.75
#